data_AF-A0A9X9S332-F1
#
_entry.id   AF-A0A9X9S332-F1
#
_cell.length_a   1.000
_cell.length_b   1.000
_cell.length_c   1.000
_cell.angle_alpha   90.00
_cell.angle_beta   90.00
_cell.angle_gamma   90.00
#
_symmetry.space_group_name_H-M   'P 1'
#
loop_
_entity.id
_entity.type
_entity.pdbx_description
1 polymer ?
#
loop_
_entity_poly.entity_id
_entity_poly.type
_entity_poly.pdbx_seq_one_letter_code
_entity_poly.pdbx_strand_id
1 'polypeptide(L)'
;MRIKKVWDNSMKVTQKDIVFWISIISIVIVILFLLYASPSSHFVPVGLIFPIIIVLFIVAIIAIAVKKSIAVGIISIFIIFLVVFGPILIFEAFIHNQGQGNIEYTVSVTGLEGKNGNYVSDVIVPLPMLNGEPLIPIDEIDGQTFGEWRAVLIGFPDSNEEMLAFQHAGTNLTDINAEFYHYLPDGLIVDDEKKVYLSPSLDGLEPLKMAGRYAWSSETSLDPFDYTYRSMVSLPDNLEDQSVSDEICFNILLRVNTGGTGFMTVPADYRFTTHEVLKLDNSGFIPVNVSVHVS
;
A
#
# COMPACT_ATOMS: atom_id res chain seq x y z
N MET A 1 40.45 -43.33 49.68
CA MET A 1 39.08 -43.88 49.51
C MET A 1 37.94 -42.96 49.99
N ARG A 2 38.17 -41.94 50.85
CA ARG A 2 37.10 -41.04 51.36
C ARG A 2 36.63 -39.94 50.40
N ILE A 3 37.42 -39.53 49.41
CA ILE A 3 37.07 -38.41 48.50
C ILE A 3 36.01 -38.82 47.46
N LYS A 4 36.05 -40.08 46.98
CA LYS A 4 35.11 -40.60 45.98
C LYS A 4 33.65 -40.65 46.50
N LYS A 5 33.48 -40.88 47.81
CA LYS A 5 32.15 -40.99 48.45
C LYS A 5 31.47 -39.64 48.68
N VAL A 6 32.23 -38.55 48.72
CA VAL A 6 31.68 -37.18 48.83
C VAL A 6 31.19 -36.70 47.47
N TRP A 7 31.85 -37.10 46.38
CA TRP A 7 31.48 -36.73 45.02
C TRP A 7 30.21 -37.46 44.54
N ASP A 8 30.06 -38.76 44.83
CA ASP A 8 28.85 -39.54 44.48
C ASP A 8 27.58 -39.09 45.23
N ASN A 9 27.72 -38.44 46.38
CA ASN A 9 26.58 -37.89 47.13
C ASN A 9 26.25 -36.43 46.75
N SER A 10 27.11 -35.77 45.96
CA SER A 10 26.98 -34.35 45.62
C SER A 10 26.14 -34.07 44.36
N MET A 11 25.77 -35.08 43.57
CA MET A 11 25.02 -34.88 42.32
C MET A 11 23.84 -35.85 42.15
N LYS A 12 23.03 -36.03 43.21
CA LYS A 12 21.68 -36.55 43.00
C LYS A 12 20.77 -35.41 42.57
N VAL A 13 20.95 -34.96 41.33
CA VAL A 13 19.96 -34.09 40.68
C VAL A 13 18.69 -34.92 40.56
N THR A 14 17.68 -34.58 41.34
CA THR A 14 16.42 -35.31 41.33
C THR A 14 15.63 -34.91 40.08
N GLN A 15 14.74 -35.77 39.61
CA GLN A 15 13.86 -35.45 38.47
C GLN A 15 13.07 -34.15 38.70
N LYS A 16 12.77 -33.83 39.96
CA LYS A 16 12.11 -32.57 40.35
C LYS A 16 13.00 -31.35 40.09
N ASP A 17 14.30 -31.45 40.35
CA ASP A 17 15.26 -30.36 40.09
C ASP A 17 15.37 -30.10 38.59
N ILE A 18 15.37 -31.15 37.77
CA ILE A 18 15.41 -31.03 36.31
C ILE A 18 14.16 -30.30 35.79
N VAL A 19 12.97 -30.72 36.24
CA VAL A 19 11.71 -30.09 35.83
C VAL A 19 11.65 -28.62 36.26
N PHE A 20 12.11 -28.32 37.47
CA PHE A 20 12.15 -26.95 38.00
C PHE A 20 13.03 -26.02 37.15
N TRP A 21 14.24 -26.46 36.79
CA TRP A 21 15.15 -25.66 35.95
C TRP A 21 14.62 -25.47 34.54
N ILE A 22 14.01 -26.50 33.94
CA ILE A 22 13.36 -26.37 32.63
C ILE A 22 12.24 -25.32 32.69
N SER A 23 11.40 -25.33 33.73
CA SER A 23 10.34 -24.32 33.88
C SER A 23 10.89 -22.91 34.01
N ILE A 24 11.97 -22.69 34.77
CA ILE A 24 12.61 -21.38 34.90
C ILE A 24 13.17 -20.91 33.54
N ILE A 25 13.88 -21.77 32.82
CA ILE A 25 14.46 -21.43 31.52
C ILE A 25 13.36 -21.10 30.52
N SER A 26 12.27 -21.87 30.48
CA SER A 26 11.13 -21.59 29.62
C SER A 26 10.49 -20.23 29.94
N ILE A 27 10.33 -19.89 31.22
CA ILE A 27 9.79 -18.58 31.63
C ILE A 27 10.73 -17.45 31.19
N VAL A 28 12.05 -17.60 31.37
CA VAL A 28 13.04 -16.60 30.95
C VAL A 28 13.01 -16.42 29.42
N ILE A 29 12.87 -17.50 28.65
CA ILE A 29 12.74 -17.43 27.19
C ILE A 29 11.46 -16.69 26.79
N VAL A 30 10.33 -16.98 27.44
CA VAL A 30 9.06 -16.29 27.18
C VAL A 30 9.18 -14.81 27.52
N ILE A 31 9.79 -14.45 28.65
CA ILE A 31 10.01 -13.06 29.04
C ILE A 31 10.93 -12.34 28.04
N LEU A 32 12.02 -12.97 27.61
CA LEU A 32 12.93 -12.41 26.61
C LEU A 32 12.23 -12.24 25.25
N PHE A 33 11.38 -13.18 24.86
CA PHE A 33 10.55 -13.07 23.66
C PHE A 33 9.55 -11.91 23.75
N LEU A 34 8.85 -11.76 24.88
CA LEU A 34 7.92 -10.66 25.12
C LEU A 34 8.62 -9.29 25.16
N LEU A 35 9.83 -9.23 25.72
CA LEU A 35 10.65 -8.01 25.72
C LEU A 35 11.20 -7.69 24.33
N TYR A 36 11.52 -8.69 23.52
CA TYR A 36 11.94 -8.50 22.12
C TYR A 36 10.79 -8.07 21.21
N ALA A 37 9.60 -8.62 21.42
CA ALA A 37 8.37 -8.17 20.78
C ALA A 37 7.94 -6.75 21.24
N SER A 38 8.65 -6.17 22.23
CA SER A 38 8.40 -4.80 22.66
C SER A 38 8.88 -3.79 21.60
N PRO A 39 8.07 -2.76 21.26
CA PRO A 39 8.32 -1.82 20.17
C PRO A 39 9.60 -0.98 20.21
N SER A 40 10.40 -1.09 21.28
CA SER A 40 11.51 -0.17 21.58
C SER A 40 12.91 -0.74 21.29
N SER A 41 13.03 -2.00 20.87
CA SER A 41 14.34 -2.65 20.69
C SER A 41 14.85 -2.63 19.23
N HIS A 42 15.29 -1.46 18.77
CA HIS A 42 16.03 -1.31 17.51
C HIS A 42 17.48 -1.84 17.62
N PHE A 43 17.74 -3.13 17.93
CA PHE A 43 19.14 -3.61 17.97
C PHE A 43 19.33 -5.11 17.62
N VAL A 44 19.91 -5.32 16.42
CA VAL A 44 20.93 -6.32 15.99
C VAL A 44 20.58 -7.85 16.04
N PRO A 45 20.71 -8.59 14.90
CA PRO A 45 20.33 -10.01 14.77
C PRO A 45 21.30 -11.02 15.41
N VAL A 46 22.31 -10.56 16.17
CA VAL A 46 23.32 -11.43 16.80
C VAL A 46 22.84 -11.96 18.17
N GLY A 47 21.80 -11.34 18.75
CA GLY A 47 21.24 -11.71 20.06
C GLY A 47 20.46 -13.03 20.10
N LEU A 48 20.02 -13.57 18.96
CA LEU A 48 19.25 -14.83 18.89
C LEU A 48 20.11 -16.10 18.99
N ILE A 49 21.38 -16.02 18.57
CA ILE A 49 22.25 -17.21 18.51
C ILE A 49 22.64 -17.66 19.92
N PHE A 50 22.85 -16.71 20.84
CA PHE A 50 23.30 -16.98 22.20
C PHE A 50 22.32 -17.80 23.06
N PRO A 51 21.02 -17.43 23.18
CA PRO A 51 20.05 -18.22 23.94
C PRO A 51 19.78 -19.58 23.29
N ILE A 52 19.80 -19.67 21.95
CA ILE A 52 19.66 -20.95 21.23
C ILE A 52 20.85 -21.88 21.55
N ILE A 53 22.09 -21.37 21.52
CA ILE A 53 23.28 -22.14 21.90
C ILE A 53 23.20 -22.59 23.36
N ILE A 54 22.75 -21.74 24.27
CA ILE A 54 22.62 -22.07 25.70
C ILE A 54 21.57 -23.18 25.91
N VAL A 55 20.42 -23.10 25.22
CA VAL A 55 19.38 -24.14 25.30
C VAL A 55 19.89 -25.46 24.71
N LEU A 56 20.54 -25.44 23.54
CA LEU A 56 21.13 -26.64 22.93
C LEU A 56 22.21 -27.27 23.83
N PHE A 57 23.03 -26.44 24.49
CA PHE A 57 24.05 -26.90 25.43
C PHE A 57 23.45 -27.55 26.68
N ILE A 58 22.41 -26.95 27.27
CA ILE A 58 21.69 -27.50 28.43
C ILE A 58 20.99 -28.82 28.06
N VAL A 59 20.43 -28.92 26.87
CA VAL A 59 19.76 -30.14 26.37
C VAL A 59 20.77 -31.26 26.12
N ALA A 60 21.93 -30.95 25.53
CA ALA A 60 23.02 -31.92 25.39
C ALA A 60 23.46 -32.47 26.74
N ILE A 61 23.57 -31.62 27.77
CA ILE A 61 23.88 -32.03 29.14
C ILE A 61 22.78 -32.94 29.72
N ILE A 62 21.50 -32.62 29.51
CA ILE A 62 20.37 -33.43 29.99
C ILE A 62 20.30 -34.78 29.26
N ALA A 63 20.53 -34.81 27.95
CA ALA A 63 20.56 -36.04 27.16
C ALA A 63 21.71 -36.97 27.56
N ILE A 64 22.88 -36.41 27.89
CA ILE A 64 24.02 -37.17 28.45
C ILE A 64 23.69 -37.69 29.85
N ALA A 65 22.96 -36.91 30.67
CA ALA A 65 22.62 -37.28 32.04
C ALA A 65 21.49 -38.34 32.13
N VAL A 66 20.50 -38.28 31.24
CA VAL A 66 19.33 -39.18 31.24
C VAL A 66 19.62 -40.38 30.35
N LYS A 67 20.40 -41.33 30.89
CA LYS A 67 20.81 -42.58 30.22
C LYS A 67 19.66 -43.60 29.98
N LYS A 68 18.41 -43.15 29.89
CA LYS A 68 17.22 -44.01 29.78
C LYS A 68 16.20 -43.44 28.79
N SER A 69 16.04 -44.16 27.69
CA SER A 69 15.04 -44.04 26.62
C SER A 69 15.27 -42.95 25.57
N ILE A 70 15.79 -43.39 24.41
CA ILE A 70 15.98 -42.61 23.18
C ILE A 70 14.68 -41.91 22.74
N ALA A 71 13.52 -42.53 22.98
CA ALA A 71 12.21 -41.98 22.62
C ALA A 71 11.89 -40.67 23.37
N VAL A 72 12.29 -40.56 24.64
CA VAL A 72 12.07 -39.33 25.42
C VAL A 72 12.95 -38.20 24.88
N GLY A 73 14.19 -38.51 24.50
CA GLY A 73 15.09 -37.55 23.87
C GLY A 73 14.54 -36.98 22.56
N ILE A 74 13.99 -37.83 21.70
CA ILE A 74 13.40 -37.41 20.41
C ILE A 74 12.19 -36.50 20.63
N ILE A 75 11.29 -36.86 21.54
CA ILE A 75 10.09 -36.05 21.85
C ILE A 75 10.50 -34.69 22.42
N SER A 76 11.49 -34.66 23.33
CA SER A 76 11.99 -33.39 23.88
C SER A 76 12.62 -32.50 22.81
N ILE A 77 13.43 -33.05 21.89
CA ILE A 77 14.01 -32.28 20.79
C ILE A 77 12.91 -31.71 19.88
N PHE A 78 11.88 -32.50 19.56
CA PHE A 78 10.78 -32.05 18.72
C PHE A 78 9.96 -30.92 19.36
N ILE A 79 9.66 -31.03 20.66
CA ILE A 79 8.96 -29.97 21.41
C ILE A 79 9.80 -28.70 21.44
N ILE A 80 11.11 -28.81 21.67
CA ILE A 80 12.01 -27.65 21.67
C ILE A 80 12.07 -27.03 20.28
N PHE A 81 12.16 -27.83 19.22
CA PHE A 81 12.13 -27.33 17.85
C PHE A 81 10.83 -26.55 17.59
N LEU A 82 9.68 -27.08 17.99
CA LEU A 82 8.39 -26.37 17.87
C LEU A 82 8.35 -25.07 18.70
N VAL A 83 8.89 -25.06 19.91
CA VAL A 83 8.88 -23.88 20.77
C VAL A 83 9.85 -22.79 20.27
N VAL A 84 10.98 -23.17 19.66
CA VAL A 84 11.98 -22.22 19.15
C VAL A 84 11.66 -21.79 17.72
N PHE A 85 11.41 -22.73 16.82
CA PHE A 85 11.20 -22.47 15.40
C PHE A 85 9.73 -22.24 15.06
N GLY A 86 8.77 -22.78 15.83
CA GLY A 86 7.35 -22.55 15.58
C GLY A 86 6.97 -21.07 15.58
N PRO A 87 7.35 -20.28 16.61
CA PRO A 87 7.11 -18.83 16.61
C PRO A 87 7.80 -18.11 15.45
N ILE A 88 9.01 -18.53 15.07
CA ILE A 88 9.74 -17.93 13.94
C ILE A 88 9.02 -18.21 12.62
N LEU A 89 8.58 -19.44 12.38
CA LEU A 89 7.86 -19.82 11.16
C LEU A 89 6.47 -19.17 11.11
N ILE A 90 5.77 -19.09 12.25
CA ILE A 90 4.49 -18.36 12.34
C ILE A 90 4.71 -16.86 12.12
N PHE A 91 5.80 -16.30 12.65
CA PHE A 91 6.14 -14.89 12.47
C PHE A 91 6.51 -14.58 11.02
N GLU A 92 7.35 -15.40 10.38
CA GLU A 92 7.72 -15.25 8.97
C GLU A 92 6.50 -15.39 8.05
N ALA A 93 5.65 -16.38 8.32
CA ALA A 93 4.39 -16.56 7.61
C ALA A 93 3.42 -15.39 7.84
N PHE A 94 3.40 -14.80 9.04
CA PHE A 94 2.56 -13.64 9.35
C PHE A 94 3.06 -12.37 8.64
N ILE A 95 4.37 -12.14 8.60
CA ILE A 95 4.96 -10.98 7.90
C ILE A 95 4.76 -11.10 6.38
N HIS A 96 4.93 -12.29 5.80
CA HIS A 96 4.71 -12.52 4.36
C HIS A 96 3.23 -12.51 3.94
N ASN A 97 2.28 -12.67 4.87
CA ASN A 97 0.85 -12.63 4.57
C ASN A 97 0.22 -11.24 4.69
N GLN A 98 1.00 -10.22 5.08
CA GLN A 98 0.54 -8.84 4.98
C GLN A 98 0.58 -8.49 3.48
N GLY A 99 -0.58 -8.43 2.85
CA GLY A 99 -0.70 -8.38 1.38
C GLY A 99 0.11 -7.25 0.74
N GLN A 100 0.59 -7.51 -0.47
CA GLN A 100 1.24 -6.51 -1.31
C GLN A 100 0.27 -5.35 -1.57
N GLY A 101 0.75 -4.12 -1.40
CA GLY A 101 -0.02 -2.92 -1.71
C GLY A 101 -0.43 -2.90 -3.18
N ASN A 102 -1.53 -2.22 -3.48
CA ASN A 102 -2.03 -2.09 -4.83
C ASN A 102 -2.69 -0.73 -5.07
N ILE A 103 -2.80 -0.39 -6.34
CA ILE A 103 -3.43 0.82 -6.84
C ILE A 103 -4.49 0.40 -7.85
N GLU A 104 -5.67 1.00 -7.73
CA GLU A 104 -6.76 0.90 -8.68
C GLU A 104 -7.13 2.32 -9.10
N TYR A 105 -6.97 2.65 -10.38
CA TYR A 105 -7.29 3.95 -10.94
C TYR A 105 -8.33 3.81 -12.04
N THR A 106 -9.52 4.32 -11.79
CA THR A 106 -10.67 4.25 -12.69
C THR A 106 -11.04 5.63 -13.19
N VAL A 107 -11.21 5.75 -14.50
CA VAL A 107 -11.71 6.96 -15.17
C VAL A 107 -12.96 6.58 -15.95
N SER A 108 -14.09 7.16 -15.55
CA SER A 108 -15.35 7.04 -16.28
C SER A 108 -15.84 8.42 -16.70
N VAL A 109 -16.01 8.61 -18.00
CA VAL A 109 -16.57 9.83 -18.58
C VAL A 109 -17.80 9.46 -19.39
N THR A 110 -18.96 9.91 -18.94
CA THR A 110 -20.26 9.58 -19.53
C THR A 110 -20.92 10.81 -20.15
N GLY A 111 -21.76 10.60 -21.15
CA GLY A 111 -22.42 11.68 -21.89
C GLY A 111 -21.61 12.17 -23.09
N LEU A 112 -20.54 11.46 -23.46
CA LEU A 112 -19.82 11.67 -24.72
C LEU A 112 -20.53 10.93 -25.87
N GLU A 113 -21.21 9.83 -25.56
CA GLU A 113 -21.96 9.07 -26.56
C GLU A 113 -22.99 9.92 -27.30
N GLY A 114 -22.91 9.90 -28.63
CA GLY A 114 -23.79 10.69 -29.50
C GLY A 114 -23.35 12.14 -29.67
N LYS A 115 -22.17 12.54 -29.16
CA LYS A 115 -21.56 13.84 -29.46
C LYS A 115 -20.53 13.71 -30.57
N ASN A 116 -20.42 14.76 -31.37
CA ASN A 116 -19.40 14.85 -32.40
C ASN A 116 -18.20 15.65 -31.93
N GLY A 117 -17.03 15.04 -32.02
CA GLY A 117 -15.74 15.69 -31.83
C GLY A 117 -15.08 16.07 -33.14
N ASN A 118 -13.91 16.71 -33.03
CA ASN A 118 -13.02 16.90 -34.16
C ASN A 118 -12.37 15.57 -34.58
N TYR A 119 -11.74 15.55 -35.76
CA TYR A 119 -11.01 14.38 -36.29
C TYR A 119 -10.04 13.72 -35.28
N VAL A 120 -9.50 14.52 -34.37
CA VAL A 120 -8.82 14.05 -33.16
C VAL A 120 -9.41 14.82 -31.99
N SER A 121 -9.92 14.11 -31.00
CA SER A 121 -10.52 14.67 -29.80
C SER A 121 -9.80 14.14 -28.56
N ASP A 122 -9.42 15.04 -27.66
CA ASP A 122 -8.70 14.71 -26.44
C ASP A 122 -9.57 15.01 -25.22
N VAL A 123 -9.82 14.00 -24.40
CA VAL A 123 -10.37 14.16 -23.05
C VAL A 123 -9.23 14.00 -22.06
N ILE A 124 -8.92 15.06 -21.31
CA ILE A 124 -7.78 15.09 -20.40
C ILE A 124 -8.29 14.93 -18.97
N VAL A 125 -7.65 14.05 -18.20
CA VAL A 125 -7.96 13.81 -16.80
C VAL A 125 -6.69 13.82 -15.95
N PRO A 126 -6.83 13.99 -14.63
CA PRO A 126 -5.69 14.00 -13.73
C PRO A 126 -4.92 12.69 -13.69
N LEU A 127 -3.60 12.75 -13.57
CA LEU A 127 -2.76 11.56 -13.41
C LEU A 127 -2.47 11.27 -11.93
N PRO A 128 -2.59 10.02 -11.44
CA PRO A 128 -2.13 9.65 -10.10
C PRO A 128 -0.61 9.81 -9.96
N MET A 129 -0.18 10.60 -8.98
CA MET A 129 1.21 10.91 -8.70
C MET A 129 1.59 10.55 -7.26
N LEU A 130 2.85 10.18 -7.07
CA LEU A 130 3.51 10.02 -5.78
C LEU A 130 4.85 10.73 -5.78
N ASN A 131 5.02 11.72 -4.90
CA ASN A 131 6.25 12.52 -4.81
C ASN A 131 6.69 13.16 -6.14
N GLY A 132 5.74 13.52 -7.02
CA GLY A 132 6.03 14.12 -8.32
C GLY A 132 6.35 13.13 -9.44
N GLU A 133 6.29 11.82 -9.18
CA GLU A 133 6.42 10.77 -10.19
C GLU A 133 5.06 10.06 -10.40
N PRO A 134 4.76 9.53 -11.60
CA PRO A 134 3.56 8.73 -11.83
C PRO A 134 3.50 7.53 -10.88
N LEU A 135 2.36 7.39 -10.21
CA LEU A 135 2.13 6.31 -9.25
C LEU A 135 1.96 4.95 -9.96
N ILE A 136 1.46 4.97 -11.20
CA ILE A 136 1.42 3.82 -12.11
C ILE A 136 2.54 4.02 -13.15
N PRO A 137 3.33 2.98 -13.48
CA PRO A 137 4.38 3.10 -14.47
C PRO A 137 3.86 3.58 -15.83
N ILE A 138 4.63 4.46 -16.47
CA ILE A 138 4.26 5.07 -17.76
C ILE A 138 4.05 4.01 -18.84
N ASP A 139 4.87 2.97 -18.86
CA ASP A 139 4.76 1.85 -19.81
C ASP A 139 3.51 0.99 -19.60
N GLU A 140 2.89 1.07 -18.41
CA GLU A 140 1.59 0.47 -18.13
C GLU A 140 0.42 1.39 -18.51
N ILE A 141 0.64 2.67 -18.78
CA ILE A 141 -0.42 3.63 -19.14
C ILE A 141 -0.39 3.95 -20.64
N ASP A 142 0.76 4.36 -21.15
CA ASP A 142 0.91 4.93 -22.48
C ASP A 142 0.59 3.90 -23.58
N GLY A 143 -0.33 4.27 -24.46
CA GLY A 143 -0.78 3.44 -25.55
C GLY A 143 -1.84 2.40 -25.20
N GLN A 144 -2.29 2.30 -23.95
CA GLN A 144 -3.45 1.46 -23.63
C GLN A 144 -4.72 1.97 -24.34
N THR A 145 -5.61 1.06 -24.73
CA THR A 145 -6.83 1.38 -25.47
C THR A 145 -8.07 0.94 -24.70
N PHE A 146 -9.06 1.84 -24.64
CA PHE A 146 -10.33 1.63 -23.97
C PHE A 146 -11.47 1.94 -24.95
N GLY A 147 -11.96 0.90 -25.63
CA GLY A 147 -12.85 1.09 -26.78
C GLY A 147 -12.12 1.80 -27.93
N GLU A 148 -12.62 2.96 -28.34
CA GLU A 148 -12.02 3.78 -29.42
C GLU A 148 -11.05 4.84 -28.89
N TRP A 149 -10.85 4.90 -27.57
CA TRP A 149 -9.96 5.84 -26.92
C TRP A 149 -8.57 5.23 -26.68
N ARG A 150 -7.52 6.01 -26.93
CA ARG A 150 -6.14 5.66 -26.61
C ARG A 150 -5.61 6.56 -25.50
N ALA A 151 -5.14 5.97 -24.43
CA ALA A 151 -4.45 6.66 -23.35
C ALA A 151 -3.04 7.10 -23.78
N VAL A 152 -2.70 8.36 -23.53
CA VAL A 152 -1.35 8.93 -23.72
C VAL A 152 -1.06 9.94 -22.61
N LEU A 153 0.21 10.09 -22.26
CA LEU A 153 0.64 11.14 -21.32
C LEU A 153 0.86 12.46 -22.06
N ILE A 154 0.43 13.53 -21.42
CA ILE A 154 0.64 14.89 -21.91
C ILE A 154 1.17 15.78 -20.77
N GLY A 155 2.06 16.71 -21.10
CA GLY A 155 2.53 17.71 -20.12
C GLY A 155 1.46 18.77 -19.86
N PHE A 156 1.27 19.15 -18.60
CA PHE A 156 0.43 20.28 -18.24
C PHE A 156 1.16 21.61 -18.52
N PRO A 157 0.50 22.61 -19.13
CA PRO A 157 1.17 23.87 -19.49
C PRO A 157 1.84 24.57 -18.30
N ASP A 158 3.06 25.06 -18.53
CA ASP A 158 3.85 25.82 -17.55
C ASP A 158 4.13 25.10 -16.21
N SER A 159 3.97 23.77 -16.17
CA SER A 159 4.39 22.92 -15.05
C SER A 159 5.23 21.74 -15.55
N ASN A 160 5.89 21.04 -14.62
CA ASN A 160 6.56 19.76 -14.89
C ASN A 160 5.63 18.57 -14.60
N GLU A 161 4.32 18.83 -14.45
CA GLU A 161 3.35 17.80 -14.10
C GLU A 161 2.70 17.23 -15.36
N GLU A 162 2.42 15.93 -15.34
CA GLU A 162 1.80 15.23 -16.46
C GLU A 162 0.33 14.93 -16.17
N MET A 163 -0.46 14.86 -17.22
CA MET A 163 -1.87 14.47 -17.20
C MET A 163 -2.09 13.30 -18.15
N LEU A 164 -3.21 12.61 -17.96
CA LEU A 164 -3.63 11.52 -18.82
C LEU A 164 -4.61 12.05 -19.88
N ALA A 165 -4.26 11.94 -21.15
CA ALA A 165 -5.18 12.21 -22.25
C ALA A 165 -5.73 10.92 -22.83
N PHE A 166 -7.04 10.88 -23.03
CA PHE A 166 -7.72 9.90 -23.85
C PHE A 166 -7.94 10.52 -25.23
N GLN A 167 -7.25 9.98 -26.23
CA GLN A 167 -7.35 10.43 -27.61
C GLN A 167 -8.31 9.54 -28.40
N HIS A 168 -9.29 10.13 -29.06
CA HIS A 168 -10.18 9.46 -30.00
C HIS A 168 -9.87 9.90 -31.42
N ALA A 169 -9.76 8.92 -32.32
CA ALA A 169 -9.58 9.15 -33.75
C ALA A 169 -10.91 8.91 -34.48
N GLY A 170 -11.66 9.98 -34.71
CA GLY A 170 -12.97 9.91 -35.33
C GLY A 170 -13.86 11.07 -34.93
N THR A 171 -15.03 11.16 -35.54
CA THR A 171 -16.01 12.22 -35.23
C THR A 171 -17.01 11.78 -34.19
N ASN A 172 -17.40 10.50 -34.16
CA ASN A 172 -18.45 10.03 -33.27
C ASN A 172 -17.82 9.56 -31.96
N LEU A 173 -18.03 10.30 -30.88
CA LEU A 173 -17.44 9.97 -29.59
C LEU A 173 -18.24 8.86 -28.89
N THR A 174 -17.53 8.07 -28.11
CA THR A 174 -18.09 7.09 -27.18
C THR A 174 -17.77 7.51 -25.76
N ASP A 175 -18.54 7.02 -24.79
CA ASP A 175 -18.17 7.14 -23.38
C ASP A 175 -16.82 6.46 -23.10
N ILE A 176 -16.14 6.95 -22.07
CA ILE A 176 -14.85 6.43 -21.60
C ILE A 176 -15.10 5.61 -20.34
N ASN A 177 -14.56 4.41 -20.30
CA ASN A 177 -14.44 3.62 -19.08
C ASN A 177 -13.07 2.93 -19.07
N ALA A 178 -12.14 3.50 -18.33
CA ALA A 178 -10.77 3.03 -18.23
C ALA A 178 -10.46 2.62 -16.79
N GLU A 179 -9.77 1.51 -16.64
CA GLU A 179 -9.33 0.97 -15.36
C GLU A 179 -7.88 0.56 -15.48
N PHE A 180 -7.05 1.08 -14.59
CA PHE A 180 -5.65 0.75 -14.47
C PHE A 180 -5.41 0.14 -13.10
N TYR A 181 -4.57 -0.89 -13.07
CA TYR A 181 -4.25 -1.61 -11.86
C TYR A 181 -2.75 -1.86 -11.77
N HIS A 182 -2.15 -1.55 -10.62
CA HIS A 182 -0.72 -1.72 -10.39
C HIS A 182 -0.44 -2.23 -8.98
N TYR A 183 0.51 -3.16 -8.85
CA TYR A 183 0.98 -3.62 -7.55
C TYR A 183 2.13 -2.74 -7.06
N LEU A 184 2.02 -2.24 -5.84
CA LEU A 184 3.09 -1.45 -5.24
C LEU A 184 4.30 -2.34 -4.91
N PRO A 185 5.53 -1.80 -5.04
CA PRO A 185 6.72 -2.50 -4.57
C PRO A 185 6.64 -2.75 -3.05
N ASP A 186 7.12 -3.92 -2.62
CA ASP A 186 7.20 -4.25 -1.19
C ASP A 186 7.99 -3.19 -0.42
N GLY A 187 7.40 -2.63 0.64
CA GLY A 187 8.05 -1.62 1.48
C GLY A 187 7.89 -0.17 1.00
N LEU A 188 7.09 0.09 -0.02
CA LEU A 188 6.66 1.46 -0.31
C LEU A 188 5.68 1.94 0.77
N ILE A 189 6.22 2.61 1.79
CA ILE A 189 5.41 3.22 2.83
C ILE A 189 4.96 4.60 2.33
N VAL A 190 3.64 4.76 2.14
CA VAL A 190 3.05 6.09 1.95
C VAL A 190 2.98 6.73 3.33
N ASP A 191 4.10 7.30 3.77
CA ASP A 191 4.25 7.91 5.10
C ASP A 191 3.42 9.20 5.28
N ASP A 192 2.92 9.78 4.19
CA ASP A 192 2.17 11.04 4.18
C ASP A 192 1.18 11.06 3.02
N GLU A 193 -0.10 11.22 3.34
CA GLU A 193 -1.22 11.36 2.41
C GLU A 193 -1.02 12.50 1.41
N LYS A 194 -0.26 13.54 1.79
CA LYS A 194 0.04 14.69 0.93
C LYS A 194 1.02 14.38 -0.20
N LYS A 195 1.63 13.19 -0.17
CA LYS A 195 2.53 12.75 -1.24
C LYS A 195 1.78 12.12 -2.41
N VAL A 196 0.59 11.59 -2.17
CA VAL A 196 -0.28 11.02 -3.21
C VAL A 196 -1.30 12.06 -3.63
N TYR A 197 -1.38 12.33 -4.93
CA TYR A 197 -2.33 13.30 -5.46
C TYR A 197 -2.65 13.03 -6.94
N LEU A 198 -3.64 13.73 -7.45
CA LEU A 198 -4.09 13.75 -8.83
C LEU A 198 -3.53 15.03 -9.47
N SER A 199 -2.63 14.86 -10.42
CA SER A 199 -1.95 15.94 -11.13
C SER A 199 -2.85 16.59 -12.19
N PRO A 200 -2.87 17.93 -12.32
CA PRO A 200 -2.07 18.86 -11.55
C PRO A 200 -2.69 19.13 -10.18
N SER A 201 -1.87 19.34 -9.15
CA SER A 201 -2.39 19.88 -7.88
C SER A 201 -2.46 21.41 -7.97
N LEU A 202 -3.67 21.98 -7.82
CA LEU A 202 -3.88 23.42 -7.87
C LEU A 202 -3.69 24.13 -6.52
N ASP A 203 -3.39 23.37 -5.46
CA ASP A 203 -3.19 23.92 -4.13
C ASP A 203 -1.82 24.60 -4.03
N GLY A 204 -1.83 25.93 -3.89
CA GLY A 204 -0.62 26.75 -3.81
C GLY A 204 -0.26 27.49 -5.10
N LEU A 205 -0.98 27.26 -6.20
CA LEU A 205 -0.90 28.12 -7.39
C LEU A 205 -1.66 29.42 -7.13
N GLU A 206 -0.95 30.56 -7.11
CA GLU A 206 -1.62 31.86 -7.02
C GLU A 206 -2.56 32.03 -8.24
N PRO A 207 -3.84 32.45 -8.04
CA PRO A 207 -4.84 32.58 -9.10
C PRO A 207 -4.48 33.60 -10.21
N LEU A 208 -3.30 34.24 -10.13
CA LEU A 208 -2.90 35.37 -10.95
C LEU A 208 -1.90 35.04 -12.07
N LYS A 209 -1.38 33.81 -12.19
CA LYS A 209 -0.46 33.45 -13.29
C LYS A 209 -1.10 32.73 -14.48
N MET A 210 -2.30 32.16 -14.32
CA MET A 210 -3.04 31.54 -15.44
C MET A 210 -3.97 32.57 -16.11
N ALA A 211 -3.36 33.58 -16.72
CA ALA A 211 -4.09 34.66 -17.38
C ALA A 211 -4.84 34.15 -18.64
N GLY A 212 -6.16 34.06 -18.53
CA GLY A 212 -7.04 34.44 -19.64
C GLY A 212 -7.93 33.38 -20.31
N ARG A 213 -7.98 32.12 -19.84
CA ARG A 213 -8.75 31.07 -20.56
C ARG A 213 -9.53 30.04 -19.73
N TYR A 214 -9.65 30.22 -18.42
CA TYR A 214 -10.29 29.22 -17.56
C TYR A 214 -11.48 29.85 -16.82
N ALA A 215 -12.69 29.37 -17.11
CA ALA A 215 -13.91 29.77 -16.41
C ALA A 215 -14.08 28.90 -15.16
N TRP A 216 -14.39 29.53 -14.03
CA TRP A 216 -14.48 28.87 -12.73
C TRP A 216 -15.96 28.71 -12.34
N SER A 217 -16.42 27.48 -12.17
CA SER A 217 -17.68 27.17 -11.48
C SER A 217 -17.38 26.20 -10.34
N SER A 218 -17.53 26.63 -9.09
CA SER A 218 -17.35 25.75 -7.93
C SER A 218 -18.63 25.72 -7.10
N GLU A 219 -19.39 24.64 -7.18
CA GLU A 219 -20.45 24.30 -6.23
C GLU A 219 -20.32 22.83 -5.84
N THR A 220 -19.53 22.52 -4.81
CA THR A 220 -19.68 21.26 -4.07
C THR A 220 -19.20 21.40 -2.63
N SER A 221 -20.01 20.84 -1.73
CA SER A 221 -20.04 21.01 -0.28
C SER A 221 -18.95 20.23 0.46
N LEU A 222 -18.42 20.83 1.54
CA LEU A 222 -17.36 20.31 2.42
C LEU A 222 -17.90 19.36 3.52
N ASP A 223 -17.29 18.20 3.69
CA ASP A 223 -17.31 17.41 4.93
C ASP A 223 -16.05 17.74 5.76
N PRO A 224 -16.15 18.08 7.06
CA PRO A 224 -15.00 18.49 7.88
C PRO A 224 -13.92 17.42 8.14
N PHE A 225 -14.11 16.17 7.71
CA PHE A 225 -13.11 15.09 7.84
C PHE A 225 -12.42 14.70 6.52
N ASP A 226 -12.89 15.23 5.38
CA ASP A 226 -12.28 14.96 4.07
C ASP A 226 -11.32 16.09 3.70
N TYR A 227 -10.08 15.74 3.37
CA TYR A 227 -9.19 16.69 2.71
C TYR A 227 -9.69 16.90 1.28
N THR A 228 -9.88 18.16 0.91
CA THR A 228 -10.28 18.54 -0.44
C THR A 228 -9.20 19.41 -1.05
N TYR A 229 -8.77 19.06 -2.26
CA TYR A 229 -7.91 19.90 -3.10
C TYR A 229 -8.49 19.96 -4.51
N ARG A 230 -7.90 20.76 -5.38
CA ARG A 230 -8.36 20.91 -6.77
C ARG A 230 -7.37 20.33 -7.76
N SER A 231 -7.90 19.70 -8.80
CA SER A 231 -7.17 19.25 -9.99
C SER A 231 -7.83 19.77 -11.26
N MET A 232 -7.49 19.25 -12.43
CA MET A 232 -8.06 19.68 -13.72
C MET A 232 -8.52 18.52 -14.58
N VAL A 233 -9.63 18.72 -15.29
CA VAL A 233 -10.03 17.92 -16.45
C VAL A 233 -10.07 18.82 -17.67
N SER A 234 -10.05 18.27 -18.88
CA SER A 234 -10.30 19.04 -20.10
C SER A 234 -11.23 18.29 -21.03
N LEU A 235 -12.14 19.04 -21.64
CA LEU A 235 -12.95 18.58 -22.77
C LEU A 235 -12.42 19.17 -24.08
N PRO A 236 -12.67 18.49 -25.23
CA PRO A 236 -12.37 19.05 -26.54
C PRO A 236 -13.08 20.39 -26.76
N ASP A 237 -12.34 21.38 -27.27
CA ASP A 237 -12.93 22.62 -27.75
C ASP A 237 -13.77 22.28 -28.99
N ASN A 238 -15.09 22.57 -28.96
CA ASN A 238 -16.07 22.33 -30.03
C ASN A 238 -16.70 20.92 -30.09
N LEU A 239 -17.21 20.41 -28.97
CA LEU A 239 -18.16 19.30 -29.01
C LEU A 239 -19.49 19.78 -29.64
N GLU A 240 -19.89 19.15 -30.74
CA GLU A 240 -21.20 19.39 -31.35
C GLU A 240 -22.23 18.41 -30.79
N ASP A 241 -23.36 18.94 -30.35
CA ASP A 241 -24.42 18.11 -29.79
C ASP A 241 -25.27 17.44 -30.87
N GLN A 242 -25.35 16.12 -30.83
CA GLN A 242 -26.40 15.34 -31.50
C GLN A 242 -27.18 14.49 -30.50
N SER A 243 -26.87 14.62 -29.20
CA SER A 243 -27.46 13.89 -28.10
C SER A 243 -28.63 14.66 -27.47
N VAL A 244 -29.34 13.98 -26.58
CA VAL A 244 -30.44 14.55 -25.78
C VAL A 244 -29.93 15.15 -24.46
N SER A 245 -28.70 14.82 -24.07
CA SER A 245 -28.08 15.31 -22.84
C SER A 245 -26.97 16.31 -23.13
N ASP A 246 -27.11 17.51 -22.56
CA ASP A 246 -26.12 18.59 -22.63
C ASP A 246 -25.03 18.43 -21.55
N GLU A 247 -25.08 17.35 -20.77
CA GLU A 247 -24.24 17.12 -19.58
C GLU A 247 -23.23 16.00 -19.83
N ILE A 248 -21.97 16.26 -19.44
CA ILE A 248 -20.87 15.30 -19.47
C ILE A 248 -20.41 15.12 -18.03
N CYS A 249 -20.37 13.87 -17.56
CA CYS A 249 -20.04 13.54 -16.18
C CYS A 249 -18.68 12.85 -16.10
N PHE A 250 -17.79 13.41 -15.29
CA PHE A 250 -16.49 12.87 -14.96
C PHE A 250 -16.56 12.16 -13.61
N ASN A 251 -16.23 10.88 -13.59
CA ASN A 251 -16.10 10.05 -12.39
C ASN A 251 -14.70 9.47 -12.36
N ILE A 252 -13.84 10.03 -11.52
CA ILE A 252 -12.47 9.55 -11.34
C ILE A 252 -12.34 8.99 -9.93
N LEU A 253 -11.83 7.77 -9.83
CA LEU A 253 -11.60 7.06 -8.59
C LEU A 253 -10.17 6.55 -8.57
N LEU A 254 -9.40 6.97 -7.57
CA LEU A 254 -8.12 6.36 -7.25
C LEU A 254 -8.23 5.71 -5.88
N ARG A 255 -7.87 4.43 -5.81
CA ARG A 255 -7.67 3.70 -4.56
C ARG A 255 -6.22 3.31 -4.45
N VAL A 256 -5.64 3.58 -3.29
CA VAL A 256 -4.27 3.17 -2.97
C VAL A 256 -4.33 2.39 -1.66
N ASN A 257 -4.12 1.09 -1.77
CA ASN A 257 -3.89 0.22 -0.63
C ASN A 257 -2.38 0.10 -0.45
N THR A 258 -1.84 0.59 0.65
CA THR A 258 -0.38 0.58 0.86
C THR A 258 0.19 -0.81 1.13
N GLY A 259 -0.67 -1.81 1.38
CA GLY A 259 -0.26 -3.07 1.98
C GLY A 259 0.29 -2.87 3.39
N GLY A 260 0.69 -3.97 4.03
CA GLY A 260 1.31 -3.95 5.35
C GLY A 260 2.75 -4.45 5.28
N THR A 261 3.72 -3.68 5.76
CA THR A 261 5.10 -4.18 5.91
C THR A 261 5.46 -4.33 7.38
N GLY A 262 4.83 -5.31 8.02
CA GLY A 262 5.23 -5.79 9.35
C GLY A 262 4.25 -5.52 10.49
N PHE A 263 4.70 -5.80 11.72
CA PHE A 263 3.87 -5.87 12.93
C PHE A 263 3.25 -4.53 13.38
N MET A 264 3.62 -3.41 12.75
CA MET A 264 3.23 -2.05 13.19
C MET A 264 2.74 -1.10 12.09
N THR A 265 2.87 -1.45 10.81
CA THR A 265 2.24 -0.68 9.72
C THR A 265 0.83 -1.20 9.54
N VAL A 266 -0.16 -0.42 10.00
CA VAL A 266 -1.55 -0.61 9.61
C VAL A 266 -1.63 -0.27 8.12
N PRO A 267 -2.07 -1.19 7.25
CA PRO A 267 -2.33 -0.85 5.85
C PRO A 267 -3.31 0.32 5.82
N ALA A 268 -2.94 1.39 5.14
CA ALA A 268 -3.81 2.52 4.92
C ALA A 268 -4.49 2.34 3.57
N ASP A 269 -5.80 2.57 3.55
CA ASP A 269 -6.59 2.61 2.33
C ASP A 269 -6.95 4.06 2.04
N TYR A 270 -6.30 4.63 1.03
CA TYR A 270 -6.59 5.97 0.54
C TYR A 270 -7.54 5.91 -0.63
N ARG A 271 -8.56 6.76 -0.61
CA ARG A 271 -9.53 6.88 -1.69
C ARG A 271 -9.65 8.34 -2.12
N PHE A 272 -9.30 8.61 -3.36
CA PHE A 272 -9.46 9.92 -4.00
C PHE A 272 -10.61 9.83 -4.99
N THR A 273 -11.57 10.73 -4.87
CA THR A 273 -12.75 10.76 -5.74
C THR A 273 -12.97 12.13 -6.32
N THR A 274 -13.24 12.17 -7.62
CA THR A 274 -13.73 13.35 -8.33
C THR A 274 -15.03 12.97 -9.02
N HIS A 275 -16.05 13.78 -8.77
CA HIS A 275 -17.33 13.72 -9.46
C HIS A 275 -17.68 15.13 -9.94
N GLU A 276 -17.65 15.36 -11.24
CA GLU A 276 -17.95 16.66 -11.83
C GLU A 276 -18.93 16.50 -12.99
N VAL A 277 -19.95 17.35 -13.04
CA VAL A 277 -20.93 17.39 -14.13
C VAL A 277 -20.75 18.70 -14.90
N LEU A 278 -20.30 18.59 -16.13
CA LEU A 278 -20.00 19.70 -17.03
C LEU A 278 -21.09 19.86 -18.06
N LYS A 279 -21.43 21.11 -18.37
CA LYS A 279 -22.29 21.45 -19.50
C LYS A 279 -21.45 21.68 -20.75
N LEU A 280 -22.02 21.43 -21.92
CA LEU A 280 -21.33 21.52 -23.20
C LEU A 280 -20.73 22.91 -23.53
N ASP A 281 -21.26 23.97 -22.92
CA ASP A 281 -20.74 25.33 -23.04
C ASP A 281 -19.43 25.55 -22.26
N ASN A 282 -19.07 24.63 -21.36
CA ASN A 282 -17.81 24.61 -20.63
C ASN A 282 -16.82 23.67 -21.34
N SER A 283 -15.96 24.22 -22.18
CA SER A 283 -14.86 23.50 -22.84
C SER A 283 -13.49 24.02 -22.36
N GLY A 284 -12.43 23.28 -22.69
CA GLY A 284 -11.07 23.53 -22.21
C GLY A 284 -10.82 22.96 -20.83
N PHE A 285 -9.76 23.45 -20.16
CA PHE A 285 -9.39 22.96 -18.83
C PHE A 285 -10.30 23.53 -17.76
N ILE A 286 -10.89 22.64 -16.97
CA ILE A 286 -11.89 22.96 -15.96
C ILE A 286 -11.38 22.42 -14.62
N PRO A 287 -11.33 23.26 -13.57
CA PRO A 287 -10.92 22.83 -12.26
C PRO A 287 -11.99 21.92 -11.64
N VAL A 288 -11.55 20.84 -11.00
CA VAL A 288 -12.43 19.86 -10.35
C VAL A 288 -12.00 19.64 -8.90
N ASN A 289 -12.97 19.40 -8.03
CA ASN A 289 -12.70 19.07 -6.63
C ASN A 289 -12.31 17.59 -6.50
N VAL A 290 -11.28 17.32 -5.71
CA VAL A 290 -10.86 15.98 -5.34
C VAL A 290 -11.08 15.81 -3.85
N SER A 291 -11.96 14.88 -3.47
CA SER A 291 -12.14 14.47 -2.07
C SER A 291 -11.23 13.31 -1.74
N VAL A 292 -10.53 13.38 -0.60
CA VAL A 292 -9.64 12.34 -0.11
C VAL A 292 -10.18 11.76 1.17
N HIS A 293 -10.44 10.46 1.15
CA HIS A 293 -10.90 9.68 2.30
C HIS A 293 -9.83 8.67 2.70
N VAL A 294 -9.57 8.54 4.00
CA VAL A 294 -8.60 7.61 4.58
C VAL A 294 -9.32 6.66 5.54
N SER A 295 -9.19 5.36 5.31
CA SER A 295 -9.77 4.31 6.15
C SER A 295 -8.74 3.42 6.83
#